data_AF-A0A952YW95-F1
#
_entry.id   AF-A0A952YW95-F1
#
_cell.length_a   1.000
_cell.length_b   1.000
_cell.length_c   1.000
_cell.angle_alpha   90.00
_cell.angle_beta   90.00
_cell.angle_gamma   90.00
#
_symmetry.space_group_name_H-M   'P 1'
#
loop_
_entity.id
_entity.type
_entity.pdbx_description
1 polymer ?
#
loop_
_entity_poly.entity_id
_entity_poly.type
_entity_poly.pdbx_seq_one_letter_code
_entity_poly.pdbx_strand_id
1 'polypeptide(L)' 'MSARAWVATRKGLFELRRQRAQWRIASVSFLGDPVSAVLPADPSAPGRPMIAALNLGHFGVKCH' A
#
# COMPACT_ATOMS: atom_id res chain seq x y z
N MET A 1 -5.21 13.63 12.02
CA MET A 1 -4.60 12.29 11.78
C MET A 1 -5.50 11.51 10.85
N SER A 2 -4.98 10.99 9.74
CA SER A 2 -5.74 10.12 8.82
C SER A 2 -6.16 8.82 9.54
N ALA A 3 -7.41 8.39 9.38
CA ALA A 3 -7.90 7.10 9.88
C ALA A 3 -7.49 5.93 8.96
N ARG A 4 -6.51 6.14 8.07
CA ARG A 4 -6.02 5.18 7.08
C ARG A 4 -4.49 5.18 7.06
N ALA A 5 -3.90 4.00 7.00
CA ALA A 5 -2.47 3.77 6.79
C ALA A 5 -2.24 2.70 5.73
N TRP A 6 -1.09 2.76 5.07
CA TRP A 6 -0.66 1.79 4.06
C TRP A 6 0.59 1.08 4.55
N VAL A 7 0.56 -0.25 4.57
CA VAL A 7 1.69 -1.06 5.06
C VAL A 7 2.19 -1.94 3.93
N ALA A 8 3.32 -1.54 3.35
CA ALA A 8 4.05 -2.33 2.36
C ALA A 8 4.90 -3.39 3.08
N THR A 9 4.82 -4.64 2.62
CA THR A 9 5.51 -5.77 3.27
C THR A 9 6.04 -6.76 2.22
N ARG A 10 6.81 -7.76 2.67
CA ARG A 10 7.16 -8.93 1.86
C ARG A 10 5.99 -9.89 1.57
N LYS A 11 4.78 -9.57 2.04
CA LYS A 11 3.57 -10.40 1.93
C LYS A 11 2.42 -9.67 1.23
N GLY A 12 2.66 -8.47 0.71
CA GLY A 12 1.67 -7.63 0.05
C GLY A 12 1.55 -6.24 0.63
N LEU A 13 0.58 -5.48 0.11
CA LEU A 13 0.19 -4.14 0.54
C LEU A 13 -1.12 -4.22 1.34
N PHE A 14 -1.09 -3.71 2.57
CA PHE A 14 -2.25 -3.73 3.47
C PHE A 14 -2.79 -2.33 3.67
N GLU A 15 -4.09 -2.13 3.44
CA GLU A 15 -4.82 -0.96 3.92
C GLU A 15 -5.22 -1.21 5.37
N LEU A 16 -4.73 -0.39 6.29
CA LEU A 16 -5.20 -0.38 7.66
C LEU A 16 -6.18 0.79 7.84
N ARG A 17 -7.32 0.53 8.48
CA ARG A 17 -8.25 1.57 8.92
C ARG A 17 -8.36 1.58 10.43
N ARG A 18 -8.30 2.78 11.01
CA ARG A 18 -8.44 2.97 12.44
C ARG A 18 -9.92 2.94 12.80
N GLN A 19 -10.32 1.96 13.61
CA GLN A 19 -11.64 1.83 14.20
C GLN A 19 -11.53 2.06 15.70
N ARG A 20 -12.01 3.20 16.19
CA ARG A 20 -11.81 3.66 17.57
C ARG A 20 -10.31 3.73 17.92
N ALA A 21 -9.87 2.95 18.91
CA ALA A 21 -8.48 2.85 19.35
C ALA A 21 -7.69 1.72 18.68
N GLN A 22 -8.29 0.96 17.74
CA GLN A 22 -7.66 -0.21 17.12
C GLN A 22 -7.44 0.01 15.62
N TRP A 23 -6.38 -0.58 15.09
CA TRP A 23 -6.15 -0.69 13.65
C TRP A 23 -6.62 -2.06 13.18
N ARG A 24 -7.31 -2.10 12.04
CA ARG A 24 -7.71 -3.34 11.38
C ARG A 24 -7.35 -3.32 9.91
N ILE A 25 -7.03 -4.49 9.39
CA ILE A 25 -6.85 -4.70 7.96
C ILE A 25 -8.21 -4.51 7.30
N ALA A 26 -8.31 -3.50 6.44
CA ALA A 26 -9.51 -3.19 5.68
C ALA A 26 -9.46 -3.80 4.27
N SER A 27 -8.26 -3.90 3.69
CA SER A 27 -8.04 -4.50 2.38
C SER A 27 -6.60 -4.98 2.23
N VAL A 28 -6.40 -5.90 1.28
CA VAL A 28 -5.09 -6.42 0.89
C VAL A 28 -4.97 -6.41 -0.64
N SER A 29 -3.85 -5.90 -1.14
CA SER A 29 -3.45 -5.97 -2.55
C SER A 29 -2.12 -6.69 -2.68
N PHE A 30 -1.90 -7.37 -3.80
CA PHE A 30 -0.65 -8.09 -4.09
C PHE A 30 -0.30 -9.13 -3.00
N LEU A 31 -1.29 -9.87 -2.51
CA LEU A 31 -1.10 -10.85 -1.45
C LEU A 31 -0.06 -11.89 -1.87
N GLY A 32 1.01 -12.01 -1.09
CA GLY A 32 2.14 -12.90 -1.36
C GLY A 32 3.29 -12.26 -2.14
N ASP A 33 3.06 -11.13 -2.81
CA ASP A 33 4.09 -10.41 -3.55
C ASP A 33 4.77 -9.35 -2.66
N PRO A 34 6.11 -9.21 -2.70
CA PRO A 34 6.79 -8.16 -1.96
C PRO A 34 6.54 -6.77 -2.54
N VAL A 35 6.06 -5.86 -1.68
CA VAL A 35 5.90 -4.43 -1.97
C VAL A 35 7.01 -3.67 -1.25
N SER A 36 7.93 -3.06 -1.98
CA SER A 36 9.11 -2.38 -1.44
C SER A 36 8.84 -0.92 -1.10
N ALA A 37 7.90 -0.28 -1.80
CA ALA A 37 7.46 1.08 -1.52
C ALA A 37 6.01 1.29 -1.97
N VAL A 38 5.34 2.25 -1.35
CA VAL A 38 4.01 2.71 -1.76
C VAL A 38 3.99 4.22 -1.71
N LEU A 39 3.44 4.85 -2.76
CA LEU A 39 3.11 6.25 -2.79
C LEU A 39 1.57 6.38 -2.79
N PRO A 40 0.95 6.67 -1.63
CA PRO A 40 -0.49 6.83 -1.54
C PRO A 40 -1.02 7.94 -2.45
N ALA A 41 -2.31 7.87 -2.78
CA ALA A 41 -3.00 8.98 -3.43
C ALA A 41 -2.89 10.24 -2.58
N ASP A 42 -2.69 11.38 -3.23
CA ASP A 42 -2.61 12.68 -2.58
C ASP A 42 -3.95 13.41 -2.74
N PRO A 43 -4.65 13.72 -1.62
CA PRO A 43 -5.89 14.49 -1.68
C PRO A 43 -5.73 15.88 -2.31
N SER A 44 -4.54 16.46 -2.27
CA SER A 44 -4.22 17.78 -2.86
C SER A 44 -3.88 17.73 -4.35
N ALA A 45 -3.67 16.52 -4.91
CA ALA A 45 -3.44 16.31 -6.34
C ALA A 45 -4.51 15.35 -6.91
N PRO A 46 -5.73 15.87 -7.18
CA PRO A 46 -6.82 15.08 -7.73
C PRO A 46 -6.39 14.39 -9.03
N GLY A 47 -6.66 13.09 -9.13
CA GLY A 47 -6.31 12.29 -10.32
C GLY A 47 -4.92 11.65 -10.30
N ARG A 48 -4.05 11.95 -9.32
CA ARG A 48 -2.79 11.20 -9.16
C ARG A 48 -3.10 9.78 -8.67
N PRO A 49 -2.74 8.73 -9.42
CA PRO A 49 -2.95 7.37 -8.96
C PRO A 49 -2.07 7.06 -7.75
N MET A 50 -2.48 6.06 -6.98
CA MET A 50 -1.58 5.38 -6.05
C MET A 50 -0.55 4.59 -6.85
N ILE A 51 0.69 4.53 -6.35
CA ILE A 51 1.75 3.74 -6.97
C ILE A 51 2.27 2.72 -5.96
N ALA A 52 2.37 1.46 -6.37
CA ALA A 52 3.00 0.39 -5.61
C ALA A 52 4.24 -0.14 -6.34
N ALA A 53 5.37 -0.22 -5.63
CA ALA A 53 6.62 -0.75 -6.15
C ALA A 53 6.75 -2.24 -5.78
N LEU A 54 6.52 -3.13 -6.74
CA LEU A 54 6.59 -4.58 -6.58
C LEU A 54 7.97 -5.11 -6.88
N ASN A 55 8.57 -5.89 -5.99
CA ASN A 55 9.83 -6.58 -6.27
C ASN A 55 9.53 -7.97 -6.85
N LEU A 56 9.51 -8.07 -8.18
CA LEU A 56 9.10 -9.28 -8.92
C LEU A 56 10.29 -10.16 -9.33
N GLY A 57 11.29 -10.26 -8.45
CA GLY A 57 12.43 -11.17 -8.62
C GLY A 57 13.47 -10.66 -9.62
N HIS A 58 13.79 -11.47 -10.63
CA HIS A 58 14.92 -11.25 -11.56
C HIS A 58 14.92 -9.85 -12.18
N PHE A 59 13.75 -9.33 -12.54
CA PHE A 59 13.62 -8.03 -13.21
C PHE A 59 13.65 -6.82 -12.25
N GLY A 60 13.74 -7.06 -10.94
CA GLY A 60 13.73 -6.01 -9.93
C GLY A 60 12.35 -5.38 -9.73
N VAL A 61 12.36 -4.10 -9.36
CA VAL A 61 11.16 -3.36 -8.95
C VAL A 61 10.35 -2.89 -10.16
N LYS A 62 9.03 -3.14 -10.15
CA LYS A 62 8.07 -2.63 -11.13
C LYS A 62 6.98 -1.80 -10.44
N CYS A 63 6.63 -0.66 -11.02
CA CYS A 63 5.55 0.19 -10.50
C CYS A 63 4.20 -0.24 -11.10
N HIS A 64 3.20 -0.42 -10.23
CA HIS A 64 1.80 -0.66 -10.55
C HIS A 64 0.93 0.48 -10.04
#